data_AF-A0A1A8MBB5-F1
#
_entry.id   AF-A0A1A8MBB5-F1
#
_cell.length_a   1.000
_cell.length_b   1.000
_cell.length_c   1.000
_cell.angle_alpha   90.00
_cell.angle_beta   90.00
_cell.angle_gamma   90.00
#
_symmetry.space_group_name_H-M   'P 1'
#
loop_
_entity.id
_entity.type
_entity.pdbx_description
1 polymer ?
#
loop_
_entity_poly.entity_id
_entity_poly.type
_entity_poly.pdbx_seq_one_letter_code
_entity_poly.pdbx_strand_id
1 'polypeptide(L)'
;EMFQDLFTELKRYYTGGNVNLEEMLNDFWLRLLERMFQLLNSQYHFTDDYLECITKYADQLKPFGDVPRKLKAQVTRAFIAARTFVQGLMVGREVANRVAKVNVAPA
;
A
#
# COMPACT_ATOMS: atom_id res chain seq x y z
N GLU A 1 10.02 4.62 12.38
CA GLU A 1 10.17 4.91 10.93
C GLU A 1 9.43 3.91 10.05
N MET A 2 9.77 2.62 9.98
CA MET A 2 9.11 1.66 9.06
C MET A 2 7.55 1.70 9.02
N PHE A 3 6.89 1.74 10.18
CA PHE A 3 5.42 1.88 10.22
C PHE A 3 4.94 3.25 9.74
N GLN A 4 5.68 4.33 10.05
CA GLN A 4 5.36 5.68 9.56
C GLN A 4 5.51 5.76 8.04
N ASP A 5 6.50 5.09 7.46
CA ASP A 5 6.69 4.99 6.01
C ASP A 5 5.49 4.29 5.35
N LEU A 6 5.04 3.16 5.93
CA LEU A 6 3.83 2.45 5.50
C LEU A 6 2.61 3.39 5.47
N PHE A 7 2.37 4.12 6.55
CA PHE A 7 1.23 5.06 6.59
C PHE A 7 1.40 6.23 5.60
N THR A 8 2.62 6.67 5.34
CA THR A 8 2.92 7.70 4.35
C THR A 8 2.60 7.24 2.94
N GLU A 9 3.00 6.02 2.57
CA GLU A 9 2.70 5.45 1.27
C GLU A 9 1.22 5.12 1.10
N LEU A 10 0.53 4.66 2.15
CA LEU A 10 -0.94 4.51 2.14
C LEU A 10 -1.64 5.83 1.87
N LYS A 11 -1.20 6.91 2.52
CA LYS A 11 -1.73 8.26 2.28
C LYS A 11 -1.46 8.71 0.84
N ARG A 12 -0.25 8.49 0.33
CA ARG A 12 0.14 8.83 -1.04
C ARG A 12 -0.70 8.08 -2.08
N TYR A 13 -0.95 6.79 -1.87
CA TYR A 13 -1.85 6.00 -2.71
C TYR A 13 -3.26 6.59 -2.71
N TYR A 14 -3.80 6.91 -1.53
CA TYR A 14 -5.14 7.48 -1.37
C TYR A 14 -5.29 8.83 -2.08
N THR A 15 -4.28 9.72 -1.99
CA THR A 15 -4.32 11.05 -2.63
C THR A 15 -4.05 11.04 -4.13
N GLY A 16 -4.05 9.88 -4.79
CA GLY A 16 -3.89 9.77 -6.23
C GLY A 16 -2.46 9.53 -6.71
N GLY A 17 -1.51 9.28 -5.81
CA GLY A 17 -0.13 8.93 -6.18
C GLY A 17 -0.07 7.64 -7.01
N ASN A 18 0.95 7.58 -7.88
CA ASN A 18 1.29 6.36 -8.63
C ASN A 18 2.06 5.40 -7.72
N VAL A 19 1.33 4.66 -6.89
CA VAL A 19 1.86 3.70 -5.92
C VAL A 19 1.21 2.35 -6.17
N ASN A 20 2.01 1.29 -6.21
CA ASN A 20 1.50 -0.08 -6.24
C ASN A 20 1.26 -0.53 -4.79
N LEU A 21 -0.02 -0.58 -4.40
CA LEU A 21 -0.42 -0.88 -3.02
C LEU A 21 -0.02 -2.31 -2.59
N GLU A 22 -0.06 -3.27 -3.51
CA GLU A 22 0.30 -4.65 -3.17
C GLU A 22 1.80 -4.82 -2.95
N GLU A 23 2.59 -4.22 -3.84
CA GLU A 23 4.07 -4.23 -3.75
C GLU A 23 4.54 -3.52 -2.49
N MET A 24 4.02 -2.32 -2.20
CA MET A 24 4.36 -1.58 -0.99
C MET A 24 4.03 -2.36 0.29
N LEU A 25 2.90 -3.07 0.34
CA LEU A 25 2.55 -3.92 1.47
C LEU A 25 3.48 -5.13 1.58
N ASN A 26 3.85 -5.76 0.46
CA ASN A 26 4.81 -6.85 0.46
C ASN A 26 6.17 -6.39 0.98
N ASP A 27 6.70 -5.26 0.49
CA ASP A 27 7.98 -4.69 0.91
C ASP A 27 8.01 -4.38 2.41
N PHE A 28 6.91 -3.85 2.95
CA PHE A 28 6.75 -3.63 4.39
C PHE A 28 6.92 -4.95 5.17
N TRP A 29 6.29 -6.04 4.73
CA TRP A 29 6.39 -7.32 5.42
C TRP A 29 7.77 -7.97 5.31
N LEU A 30 8.45 -7.84 4.17
CA LEU A 30 9.81 -8.34 4.00
C LEU A 30 10.79 -7.58 4.91
N ARG A 31 10.72 -6.24 4.93
CA ARG A 31 11.54 -5.40 5.83
C ARG A 31 11.25 -5.70 7.30
N LEU A 32 9.97 -5.90 7.66
CA LEU A 32 9.60 -6.28 9.02
C LEU A 32 10.15 -7.66 9.39
N LEU A 33 10.14 -8.62 8.46
CA LEU A 33 10.71 -9.95 8.68
C LEU A 33 12.21 -9.86 8.99
N GLU A 34 12.98 -9.18 8.15
CA GLU A 34 14.44 -9.01 8.36
C GLU A 34 14.71 -8.39 9.73
N ARG A 35 14.00 -7.31 10.08
CA ARG A 35 14.18 -6.62 11.35
C ARG A 35 13.81 -7.48 12.55
N MET A 36 12.69 -8.19 12.49
CA MET A 36 12.25 -9.09 13.56
C MET A 36 13.19 -10.28 13.72
N PHE A 37 13.68 -10.83 12.61
CA PHE A 37 14.60 -11.96 12.62
C PHE A 37 15.92 -11.62 13.32
N GLN A 38 16.50 -10.45 13.01
CA GLN A 38 17.68 -9.95 13.70
C GLN A 38 17.43 -9.71 15.20
N LEU A 39 16.28 -9.12 15.56
CA LEU A 39 15.93 -8.83 16.95
C LEU A 39 15.75 -10.10 17.79
N LEU A 40 15.13 -11.14 17.23
CA LEU A 40 14.89 -12.41 17.92
C LEU A 40 16.17 -13.26 18.04
N ASN A 41 17.16 -13.03 17.18
CA ASN A 41 18.40 -13.78 17.10
C ASN A 41 19.61 -12.85 17.31
N SER A 42 19.51 -11.92 18.27
CA SER A 42 20.49 -10.86 18.49
C SER A 42 21.90 -11.35 18.85
N GLN A 43 22.04 -12.61 19.25
CA GLN A 43 23.32 -13.27 19.51
C GLN A 43 24.12 -13.58 18.23
N TYR A 44 23.47 -13.54 17.06
CA TYR A 44 24.09 -13.79 15.76
C TYR A 44 24.22 -12.50 14.96
N HIS A 45 25.20 -12.48 14.06
CA HIS A 45 25.36 -11.41 13.08
C HIS A 45 24.98 -11.97 11.72
N PHE A 46 24.04 -11.30 11.04
CA PHE A 46 23.53 -11.72 9.74
C PHE A 46 24.01 -10.75 8.67
N THR A 47 24.52 -11.29 7.56
CA THR A 47 24.86 -10.51 6.36
C THR A 47 23.61 -10.18 5.58
N ASP A 48 23.69 -9.17 4.71
CA ASP A 48 22.58 -8.79 3.82
C ASP A 48 22.16 -9.96 2.92
N ASP A 49 23.12 -10.71 2.37
CA ASP A 49 22.85 -11.92 1.57
C ASP A 49 22.05 -12.98 2.35
N TYR A 50 22.29 -13.11 3.66
CA TYR A 50 21.57 -14.06 4.51
C TYR A 50 20.13 -13.59 4.76
N LEU A 51 19.94 -12.29 4.96
CA LEU A 51 18.61 -11.69 5.12
C LEU A 51 17.79 -11.79 3.82
N GLU A 52 18.42 -11.56 2.67
CA GLU A 52 17.81 -11.78 1.35
C GLU A 52 17.43 -13.26 1.14
N CYS A 53 18.27 -14.19 1.62
CA CYS A 53 17.94 -15.60 1.60
C CYS A 53 16.67 -15.88 2.43
N ILE A 54 16.56 -15.32 3.64
CA ILE A 54 15.38 -15.50 4.50
C ILE A 54 14.10 -14.97 3.83
N THR A 55 14.15 -13.79 3.22
CA THR A 55 12.97 -13.20 2.58
C THR A 55 12.46 -14.05 1.42
N LYS A 56 13.33 -14.78 0.71
CA LYS A 56 12.92 -15.76 -0.32
C LYS A 56 12.07 -16.91 0.21
N TYR A 57 12.18 -17.27 1.49
CA TYR A 57 11.39 -18.33 2.12
C TYR A 57 10.18 -17.81 2.91
N ALA A 58 9.93 -16.50 2.91
CA ALA A 58 8.86 -15.88 3.71
C ALA A 58 7.47 -16.47 3.41
N ASP A 59 7.16 -16.73 2.15
CA ASP A 59 5.86 -17.28 1.73
C ASP A 59 5.64 -18.73 2.17
N GLN A 60 6.72 -19.52 2.22
CA GLN A 60 6.66 -20.91 2.66
C GLN A 60 6.56 -21.01 4.19
N LEU A 61 7.37 -20.23 4.90
CA LEU A 61 7.47 -20.29 6.36
C LEU A 61 6.35 -19.54 7.07
N LYS A 62 5.75 -18.54 6.42
CA LYS A 62 4.69 -17.68 6.98
C LYS A 62 5.01 -17.21 8.40
N PRO A 63 6.11 -16.45 8.61
CA PRO A 63 6.54 -16.03 9.94
C PRO A 63 5.51 -15.18 10.69
N PHE A 64 4.65 -14.47 9.95
CA PHE A 64 3.53 -13.69 10.48
C PHE A 64 2.17 -14.40 10.30
N GLY A 65 2.19 -15.70 10.01
CA GLY A 65 1.02 -16.50 9.68
C GLY A 65 0.22 -15.93 8.51
N ASP A 66 -1.10 -15.90 8.67
CA ASP A 66 -2.03 -15.42 7.66
C ASP A 66 -2.26 -13.90 7.67
N VAL A 67 -1.63 -13.17 8.61
CA VAL A 67 -1.87 -11.74 8.81
C VAL A 67 -1.47 -10.91 7.58
N PRO A 68 -0.27 -11.07 6.96
CA PRO A 68 0.10 -10.31 5.77
C PRO A 68 -0.89 -10.45 4.63
N ARG A 69 -1.33 -11.69 4.37
CA ARG A 69 -2.29 -12.03 3.31
C ARG A 69 -3.65 -11.39 3.57
N LYS A 70 -4.17 -11.50 4.80
CA LYS A 70 -5.47 -10.92 5.18
C LYS A 70 -5.43 -9.39 5.15
N LEU A 71 -4.37 -8.79 5.71
CA LEU A 71 -4.17 -7.35 5.70
C LEU A 71 -4.10 -6.83 4.26
N LYS A 72 -3.29 -7.46 3.39
CA LYS A 72 -3.18 -7.08 1.98
C LYS A 72 -4.55 -7.07 1.30
N ALA A 73 -5.32 -8.14 1.42
CA ALA A 73 -6.64 -8.21 0.81
C ALA A 73 -7.62 -7.14 1.34
N GLN A 74 -7.62 -6.89 2.64
CA GLN A 74 -8.52 -5.92 3.26
C GLN A 74 -8.14 -4.48 2.93
N VAL A 75 -6.86 -4.13 3.06
CA VAL A 75 -6.33 -2.79 2.80
C VAL A 75 -6.47 -2.45 1.32
N THR A 76 -6.11 -3.36 0.41
CA THR A 76 -6.25 -3.12 -1.04
C THR A 76 -7.69 -2.80 -1.42
N ARG A 77 -8.66 -3.59 -0.95
CA ARG A 77 -10.08 -3.33 -1.22
C ARG A 77 -10.56 -2.00 -0.64
N ALA A 78 -10.21 -1.71 0.61
CA ALA A 78 -10.65 -0.49 1.28
C ALA A 78 -10.09 0.77 0.59
N PHE A 79 -8.81 0.78 0.25
CA PHE A 79 -8.15 1.94 -0.34
C PHE A 79 -8.54 2.17 -1.80
N ILE A 80 -8.73 1.10 -2.60
CA ILE A 80 -9.27 1.23 -3.96
C ILE A 80 -10.66 1.87 -3.89
N ALA A 81 -11.55 1.34 -3.05
CA ALA A 81 -12.91 1.86 -2.92
C ALA A 81 -12.93 3.34 -2.48
N ALA A 82 -12.15 3.69 -1.46
CA ALA A 82 -12.06 5.06 -0.96
C ALA A 82 -11.48 6.02 -2.01
N ARG A 83 -10.39 5.63 -2.70
CA ARG A 83 -9.77 6.44 -3.76
C ARG A 83 -10.75 6.66 -4.91
N THR A 84 -11.36 5.59 -5.42
CA THR A 84 -12.32 5.68 -6.53
C THR A 84 -13.53 6.53 -6.15
N PHE A 85 -14.06 6.40 -4.92
CA PHE A 85 -15.18 7.21 -4.45
C PHE A 85 -14.84 8.71 -4.45
N VAL A 86 -13.72 9.10 -3.85
CA VAL A 86 -13.31 10.51 -3.75
C VAL A 86 -12.98 11.08 -5.14
N GLN A 87 -12.28 10.31 -5.98
CA GLN A 87 -12.00 10.71 -7.36
C GLN A 87 -13.29 10.87 -8.17
N GLY A 88 -14.25 9.96 -8.03
CA GLY A 88 -15.56 10.03 -8.67
C GLY A 88 -16.33 11.30 -8.28
N LEU A 89 -16.33 11.67 -7.00
CA LEU A 89 -16.95 12.91 -6.53
C LEU A 89 -16.26 14.16 -7.11
N MET A 90 -14.93 14.17 -7.17
CA MET A 90 -14.17 15.29 -7.75
C MET A 90 -14.48 15.46 -9.25
N VAL A 91 -14.43 14.36 -10.01
CA VAL A 91 -14.77 14.37 -11.45
C VAL A 91 -16.22 14.78 -11.66
N GLY A 92 -17.16 14.27 -10.87
CA GLY A 92 -18.57 14.63 -10.94
C GLY A 92 -18.80 16.13 -10.74
N ARG A 93 -18.17 16.72 -9.71
CA ARG A 93 -18.17 18.17 -9.48
C ARG A 93 -17.61 18.94 -10.68
N GLU A 94 -16.48 18.48 -11.23
CA GLU A 94 -15.84 19.13 -12.37
C GLU A 94 -16.74 19.14 -13.61
N VAL A 95 -17.36 18.00 -13.94
CA VAL A 95 -18.29 17.89 -15.06
C VAL A 95 -19.49 18.80 -14.87
N ALA A 96 -20.12 18.80 -13.69
CA ALA A 96 -21.26 19.68 -13.41
C ALA A 96 -20.91 21.17 -13.60
N ASN A 97 -19.74 21.59 -13.12
CA ASN A 97 -19.24 22.97 -13.29
C ASN A 97 -18.96 23.33 -14.75
N ARG A 98 -18.48 22.37 -15.55
CA ARG A 98 -18.25 22.57 -16.99
C ARG A 98 -19.57 22.72 -17.74
N VAL A 99 -20.54 21.84 -17.48
CA VAL A 99 -21.87 21.86 -18.11
C VAL A 99 -22.64 23.14 -17.77
N ALA A 100 -22.56 23.63 -16.53
CA ALA A 100 -23.23 24.86 -16.11
C ALA A 100 -22.76 26.13 -16.85
N LYS A 101 -21.61 26.08 -17.55
CA LYS A 101 -21.05 27.20 -18.32
C LYS A 101 -21.40 27.13 -19.81
N VAL A 102 -22.12 26.10 -20.26
CA VAL A 102 -22.53 25.98 -21.65
C VAL A 102 -23.73 26.90 -21.89
N ASN A 103 -23.57 27.89 -22.78
CA ASN A 103 -24.67 28.72 -23.24
C ASN A 103 -25.49 27.93 -24.27
N VAL A 104 -26.81 27.92 -24.12
CA VAL A 104 -27.71 27.32 -25.12
C VAL A 104 -27.77 28.28 -26.31
N ALA A 105 -27.26 27.86 -27.47
CA ALA A 105 -27.43 28.61 -28.71
C ALA A 105 -28.93 28.60 -29.08
N PRO A 106 -29.52 29.75 -29.47
CA PRO A 106 -30.91 29.79 -29.90
C PRO A 106 -31.09 28.92 -31.16
N ALA A 107 -32.22 28.21 -31.20
CA ALA A 107 -32.60 27.31 -32.29
C ALA A 107 -32.94 28.06 -33.59
#